data_AF-A0A964JQH7-F1
#
_entry.id   AF-A0A964JQH7-F1
#
_cell.length_a   1.000
_cell.length_b   1.000
_cell.length_c   1.000
_cell.angle_alpha   90.00
_cell.angle_beta   90.00
_cell.angle_gamma   90.00
#
_symmetry.space_group_name_H-M   'P 1'
#
loop_
_entity.id
_entity.type
_entity.pdbx_description
1 polymer ?
#
loop_
_entity_poly.entity_id
_entity_poly.type
_entity_poly.pdbx_seq_one_letter_code
_entity_poly.pdbx_strand_id
1 'polypeptide(L)'
;MTELRAQYRLEYPYRRNTGPLLGAFFAALRSGRLMGARLSNKRVLGTPTEYDPDTGDAVTELSNIGPGGEVETYAYVAEPRADHPTKRPFAFALIRPDGAETALTSIIEVDDAAVLRVGLRVTARFRPEGFGDVRDLYFVPEATADEVPAPEYTPGPPVTEIITPLSLSFEVVAGERLSRFLRALMERRFTGARCGRCEKTYTPPRGACPTCGLPTDEAELPIAETGTVTTFCVINIPFEGQALTPPYVGAAILLDGADVPIFHLVGGVPPTEVRMGQRVRARWGPIPIPSLEYV
;
A
#
# COMPACT_ATOMS: atom_id res chain seq x y z
N MET A 1 -9.29 -32.21 -6.97
CA MET A 1 -10.07 -31.45 -5.97
C MET A 1 -9.91 -29.96 -6.29
N THR A 2 -10.95 -29.13 -6.20
CA THR A 2 -10.86 -27.71 -6.58
C THR A 2 -9.98 -26.94 -5.58
N GLU A 3 -9.08 -26.11 -6.10
CA GLU A 3 -8.21 -25.24 -5.30
C GLU A 3 -9.02 -24.13 -4.63
N LEU A 4 -8.72 -23.83 -3.37
CA LEU A 4 -9.29 -22.68 -2.67
C LEU A 4 -8.65 -21.39 -3.20
N ARG A 5 -9.50 -20.37 -3.37
CA ARG A 5 -9.12 -19.05 -3.87
C ARG A 5 -9.75 -17.97 -2.99
N ALA A 6 -9.04 -16.86 -2.82
CA ALA A 6 -9.55 -15.71 -2.09
C ALA A 6 -9.06 -14.41 -2.75
N GLN A 7 -9.91 -13.39 -2.77
CA GLN A 7 -9.50 -12.04 -3.13
C GLN A 7 -8.81 -11.40 -1.93
N TYR A 8 -7.59 -10.92 -2.13
CA TYR A 8 -6.82 -10.21 -1.13
C TYR A 8 -6.64 -8.77 -1.57
N ARG A 9 -6.98 -7.85 -0.66
CA ARG A 9 -6.70 -6.42 -0.81
C ARG A 9 -5.69 -6.02 0.25
N LEU A 10 -4.46 -5.79 -0.18
CA LEU A 10 -3.39 -5.29 0.65
C LEU A 10 -3.47 -3.77 0.66
N GLU A 11 -3.72 -3.16 1.82
CA GLU A 11 -3.78 -1.69 1.96
C GLU A 11 -2.78 -1.20 2.99
N TYR A 12 -2.03 -0.17 2.62
CA TYR A 12 -1.17 0.59 3.50
C TYR A 12 -1.46 2.08 3.31
N PRO A 13 -2.54 2.60 3.92
CA PRO A 13 -2.80 4.03 3.88
C PRO A 13 -1.73 4.75 4.71
N TYR A 14 -0.73 5.32 4.05
CA TYR A 14 0.31 6.08 4.74
C TYR A 14 -0.22 7.45 5.11
N ARG A 15 -0.36 7.70 6.41
CA ARG A 15 -0.48 9.06 6.95
C ARG A 15 0.89 9.72 6.89
N ARG A 16 0.98 10.84 6.22
CA ARG A 16 2.22 11.62 6.07
C ARG A 16 1.99 13.00 6.65
N ASN A 17 2.85 13.38 7.59
CA ASN A 17 3.01 14.78 7.97
C ASN A 17 3.62 15.52 6.79
N THR A 18 3.05 16.67 6.45
CA THR A 18 3.41 17.47 5.28
C THR A 18 4.49 18.50 5.57
N GLY A 19 4.74 18.81 6.85
CA GLY A 19 5.63 19.90 7.20
C GLY A 19 5.09 21.27 6.74
N PRO A 20 5.85 22.36 6.98
CA PRO A 20 5.40 23.71 6.71
C PRO A 20 5.28 24.02 5.21
N LEU A 21 6.24 23.57 4.39
CA LEU A 21 6.28 23.89 2.96
C LEU A 21 5.21 23.13 2.17
N LEU A 22 5.16 21.80 2.26
CA LEU A 22 4.15 21.02 1.53
C LEU A 22 2.75 21.32 2.07
N GLY A 23 2.62 21.57 3.38
CA GLY A 23 1.34 21.97 3.97
C GLY A 23 0.80 23.28 3.40
N ALA A 24 1.67 24.27 3.16
CA ALA A 24 1.31 25.51 2.48
C ALA A 24 1.02 25.28 0.99
N PHE A 25 1.77 24.40 0.31
CA PHE A 25 1.51 24.03 -1.08
C PHE A 25 0.14 23.37 -1.26
N PHE A 26 -0.22 22.39 -0.44
CA PHE A 26 -1.54 21.74 -0.50
C PHE A 26 -2.67 22.72 -0.14
N ALA A 27 -2.44 23.64 0.80
CA ALA A 27 -3.40 24.72 1.08
C ALA A 27 -3.60 25.63 -0.15
N ALA A 28 -2.53 25.95 -0.88
CA ALA A 28 -2.61 26.71 -2.12
C ALA A 28 -3.36 25.94 -3.23
N LEU A 29 -3.09 24.63 -3.40
CA LEU A 29 -3.83 23.79 -4.35
C LEU A 29 -5.34 23.78 -4.05
N ARG A 30 -5.72 23.63 -2.77
CA ARG A 30 -7.13 23.71 -2.34
C ARG A 30 -7.78 25.06 -2.66
N SER A 31 -7.00 26.13 -2.72
CA SER A 31 -7.46 27.47 -3.12
C SER A 31 -7.44 27.72 -4.62
N GLY A 32 -7.10 26.72 -5.44
CA GLY A 32 -7.00 26.87 -6.90
C GLY A 32 -5.73 27.60 -7.37
N ARG A 33 -4.62 27.48 -6.61
CA ARG A 33 -3.33 28.09 -6.97
C ARG A 33 -2.26 27.06 -7.21
N LEU A 34 -1.52 27.26 -8.31
CA LEU A 34 -0.34 26.49 -8.62
C LEU A 34 0.91 27.21 -8.11
N MET A 35 1.56 26.61 -7.11
CA MET A 35 2.74 27.15 -6.44
C MET A 35 3.95 26.24 -6.66
N GLY A 36 5.14 26.82 -6.76
CA GLY A 36 6.41 26.12 -6.85
C GLY A 36 7.36 26.51 -5.72
N ALA A 37 8.37 25.67 -5.46
CA ALA A 37 9.39 25.91 -4.45
C ALA A 37 10.40 26.96 -4.92
N ARG A 38 10.55 28.06 -4.17
CA ARG A 38 11.52 29.13 -4.47
C ARG A 38 12.84 28.85 -3.77
N LEU A 39 13.88 28.64 -4.56
CA LEU A 39 15.24 28.40 -4.07
C LEU A 39 15.92 29.71 -3.64
N SER A 40 17.00 29.60 -2.86
CA SER A 40 17.79 30.75 -2.36
C SER A 40 18.41 31.58 -3.50
N ASN A 41 18.77 30.91 -4.59
CA ASN A 41 19.27 31.51 -5.84
C ASN A 41 18.16 32.12 -6.73
N LYS A 42 16.91 32.19 -6.23
CA LYS A 42 15.71 32.72 -6.89
C LYS A 42 15.13 31.86 -8.01
N ARG A 43 15.74 30.74 -8.36
CA ARG A 43 15.14 29.72 -9.25
C ARG A 43 13.87 29.17 -8.60
N VAL A 44 12.89 28.76 -9.41
CA VAL A 44 11.63 28.20 -8.91
C VAL A 44 11.42 26.82 -9.50
N LEU A 45 11.30 25.82 -8.62
CA LEU A 45 11.01 24.44 -9.02
C LEU A 45 9.50 24.25 -9.11
N GLY A 46 9.04 23.62 -10.20
CA GLY A 46 7.61 23.33 -10.40
C GLY A 46 7.06 22.29 -9.44
N THR A 47 7.92 21.40 -8.95
CA THR A 47 7.60 20.47 -7.85
C THR A 47 8.02 21.10 -6.52
N PRO A 48 7.14 21.16 -5.51
CA PRO A 48 7.45 21.76 -4.22
C PRO A 48 8.36 20.82 -3.40
N THR A 49 9.68 21.01 -3.48
CA THR A 49 10.66 20.22 -2.72
C THR A 49 11.08 20.96 -1.45
N GLU A 50 11.24 20.25 -0.33
CA GLU A 50 11.63 20.84 0.97
C GLU A 50 13.12 21.19 1.05
N TYR A 51 13.91 20.68 0.11
CA TYR A 51 15.35 20.93 0.01
C TYR A 51 15.74 21.23 -1.43
N ASP A 52 16.74 22.09 -1.59
CA ASP A 52 17.38 22.38 -2.86
C ASP A 52 18.13 21.13 -3.36
N PRO A 53 17.87 20.63 -4.58
CA PRO A 53 18.50 19.41 -5.09
C PRO A 53 20.00 19.58 -5.39
N ASP A 54 20.45 20.82 -5.62
CA ASP A 54 21.84 21.12 -5.96
C ASP A 54 22.67 21.40 -4.69
N THR A 55 22.10 22.11 -3.70
CA THR A 55 22.84 22.53 -2.49
C THR A 55 22.48 21.78 -1.21
N GLY A 56 21.29 21.18 -1.14
CA GLY A 56 20.74 20.59 0.09
C GLY A 56 20.20 21.60 1.10
N ASP A 57 20.17 22.89 0.77
CA ASP A 57 19.62 23.92 1.65
C ASP A 57 18.10 23.74 1.83
N ALA A 58 17.59 24.07 3.01
CA ALA A 58 16.16 24.03 3.29
C ALA A 58 15.41 25.08 2.44
N VAL A 59 14.28 24.66 1.86
CA VAL A 59 13.38 25.54 1.10
C VAL A 59 12.14 25.84 1.93
N THR A 60 11.88 27.12 2.17
CA THR A 60 10.77 27.60 3.02
C THR A 60 9.78 28.48 2.29
N GLU A 61 10.08 28.86 1.05
CA GLU A 61 9.30 29.83 0.28
C GLU A 61 8.60 29.18 -0.92
N LEU A 62 7.38 29.64 -1.18
CA LEU A 62 6.61 29.29 -2.37
C LEU A 62 6.44 30.50 -3.29
N SER A 63 6.45 30.28 -4.60
CA SER A 63 6.16 31.30 -5.61
C SER A 63 5.03 30.85 -6.52
N ASN A 64 4.23 31.80 -7.02
CA ASN A 64 3.17 31.50 -7.98
C ASN A 64 3.79 31.14 -9.34
N ILE A 65 3.44 29.98 -9.90
CA ILE A 65 4.07 29.48 -11.14
C ILE A 65 3.10 29.29 -12.31
N GLY A 66 1.79 29.43 -12.07
CA GLY A 66 0.75 29.25 -13.08
C GLY A 66 -0.14 30.50 -13.26
N PRO A 67 -1.29 30.36 -13.96
CA PRO A 67 -1.90 29.08 -14.35
C PRO A 67 -1.37 28.48 -15.66
N GLY A 68 -0.66 29.26 -16.49
CA GLY A 68 -0.16 28.79 -17.79
C GLY A 68 1.06 27.87 -17.68
N GLY A 69 1.25 27.06 -18.71
CA GLY A 69 2.41 26.20 -18.88
C GLY A 69 2.53 25.60 -20.28
N GLU A 70 3.65 24.92 -20.50
CA GLU A 70 4.00 24.30 -21.78
C GLU A 70 4.22 22.80 -21.60
N VAL A 71 3.69 21.99 -22.52
CA VAL A 71 3.87 20.53 -22.52
C VAL A 71 5.27 20.17 -23.03
N GLU A 72 6.09 19.52 -22.21
CA GLU A 72 7.43 19.05 -22.59
C GLU A 72 7.39 17.64 -23.19
N THR A 73 6.55 16.76 -22.64
CA THR A 73 6.30 15.42 -23.18
C THR A 73 4.99 14.87 -22.63
N TYR A 74 4.40 13.90 -23.32
CA TYR A 74 3.11 13.32 -22.93
C TYR A 74 2.94 11.86 -23.36
N ALA A 75 2.04 11.17 -22.69
CA ALA A 75 1.52 9.85 -23.06
C ALA A 75 -0.01 9.88 -23.03
N TYR A 76 -0.63 9.68 -24.20
CA TYR A 76 -2.08 9.70 -24.34
C TYR A 76 -2.72 8.38 -23.89
N VAL A 77 -3.85 8.50 -23.19
CA VAL A 77 -4.67 7.39 -22.69
C VAL A 77 -6.06 7.52 -23.30
N ALA A 78 -6.28 6.77 -24.38
CA ALA A 78 -7.57 6.73 -25.08
C ALA A 78 -8.66 6.05 -24.24
N GLU A 79 -8.30 4.98 -23.52
CA GLU A 79 -9.23 4.15 -22.74
C GLU A 79 -8.77 4.10 -21.27
N PRO A 80 -9.29 4.98 -20.41
CA PRO A 80 -8.90 5.02 -19.00
C PRO A 80 -9.25 3.75 -18.23
N ARG A 81 -8.37 3.34 -17.32
CA ARG A 81 -8.59 2.20 -16.42
C ARG A 81 -9.38 2.62 -15.17
N ALA A 82 -9.84 1.62 -14.41
CA ALA A 82 -10.57 1.81 -13.16
C ALA A 82 -9.80 2.68 -12.14
N ASP A 83 -8.46 2.60 -12.12
CA ASP A 83 -7.63 3.34 -11.16
C ASP A 83 -7.03 4.65 -11.74
N HIS A 84 -7.36 5.00 -12.98
CA HIS A 84 -6.90 6.26 -13.57
C HIS A 84 -7.65 7.49 -13.02
N PRO A 85 -7.00 8.68 -13.02
CA PRO A 85 -7.52 9.90 -12.40
C PRO A 85 -8.85 10.42 -12.98
N THR A 86 -9.16 10.06 -14.23
CA THR A 86 -10.41 10.40 -14.90
C THR A 86 -10.90 9.20 -15.72
N LYS A 87 -12.19 9.20 -16.06
CA LYS A 87 -12.85 8.18 -16.91
C LYS A 87 -13.05 8.64 -18.35
N ARG A 88 -12.65 9.88 -18.66
CA ARG A 88 -12.55 10.39 -20.03
C ARG A 88 -11.12 10.25 -20.55
N PRO A 89 -10.92 10.22 -21.88
CA PRO A 89 -9.57 10.25 -22.44
C PRO A 89 -8.77 11.45 -21.89
N PHE A 90 -7.48 11.23 -21.70
CA PHE A 90 -6.56 12.22 -21.13
C PHE A 90 -5.12 11.89 -21.50
N ALA A 91 -4.19 12.79 -21.20
CA ALA A 91 -2.76 12.52 -21.29
C ALA A 91 -2.08 12.67 -19.93
N PHE A 92 -1.17 11.77 -19.58
CA PHE A 92 -0.14 12.06 -18.59
C PHE A 92 0.92 12.92 -19.25
N ALA A 93 1.32 14.03 -18.62
CA ALA A 93 2.26 14.96 -19.21
C ALA A 93 3.25 15.52 -18.20
N LEU A 94 4.47 15.79 -18.68
CA LEU A 94 5.37 16.74 -18.03
C LEU A 94 5.03 18.13 -18.57
N ILE A 95 4.64 19.01 -17.66
CA ILE A 95 4.22 20.38 -17.98
C ILE A 95 5.17 21.31 -17.24
N ARG A 96 5.82 22.23 -17.96
CA ARG A 96 6.62 23.31 -17.38
C ARG A 96 5.74 24.55 -17.18
N PRO A 97 5.38 24.90 -15.95
CA PRO A 97 4.61 26.12 -15.67
C PRO A 97 5.42 27.37 -16.02
N ASP A 98 4.75 28.44 -16.41
CA ASP A 98 5.41 29.66 -16.90
C ASP A 98 6.34 30.31 -15.88
N GLY A 99 6.00 30.20 -14.59
CA GLY A 99 6.81 30.75 -13.50
C GLY A 99 7.82 29.76 -12.89
N ALA A 100 8.06 28.61 -13.52
CA ALA A 100 8.98 27.58 -13.01
C ALA A 100 10.02 27.16 -14.04
N GLU A 101 11.17 26.70 -13.55
CA GLU A 101 12.28 26.18 -14.37
C GLU A 101 12.16 24.69 -14.64
N THR A 102 11.42 23.96 -13.81
CA THR A 102 11.24 22.51 -13.94
C THR A 102 9.79 22.15 -14.19
N ALA A 103 9.60 21.08 -14.96
CA ALA A 103 8.28 20.51 -15.18
C ALA A 103 7.76 19.80 -13.92
N LEU A 104 6.43 19.75 -13.83
CA LEU A 104 5.70 18.89 -12.91
C LEU A 104 4.90 17.85 -13.70
N THR A 105 4.64 16.71 -13.08
CA THR A 105 3.77 15.69 -13.66
C THR A 105 2.31 16.01 -13.32
N SER A 106 1.46 16.08 -14.34
CA SER A 106 0.01 16.21 -14.17
C SER A 106 -0.73 15.55 -15.34
N ILE A 107 -2.06 15.67 -15.36
CA ILE A 107 -2.89 15.22 -16.46
C ILE A 107 -3.34 16.40 -17.32
N ILE A 108 -3.50 16.16 -18.62
CA ILE A 108 -4.20 17.04 -19.55
C ILE A 108 -5.52 16.35 -19.90
N GLU A 109 -6.65 16.96 -19.55
CA GLU A 109 -7.94 16.46 -20.02
C GLU A 109 -8.13 16.90 -21.48
N VAL A 110 -8.22 15.93 -22.37
CA VAL A 110 -8.35 16.13 -23.81
C VAL A 110 -8.95 14.89 -24.46
N ASP A 111 -9.97 15.07 -25.29
CA ASP A 111 -10.70 13.97 -25.92
C ASP A 111 -10.01 13.44 -27.19
N ASP A 112 -9.20 14.28 -27.87
CA ASP A 112 -8.54 13.94 -29.13
C ASP A 112 -7.02 14.11 -29.03
N ALA A 113 -6.31 13.00 -29.26
CA ALA A 113 -4.85 12.98 -29.30
C ALA A 113 -4.24 13.91 -30.35
N ALA A 114 -4.97 14.23 -31.44
CA ALA A 114 -4.48 15.12 -32.49
C ALA A 114 -4.19 16.55 -32.01
N VAL A 115 -4.80 16.97 -30.89
CA VAL A 115 -4.55 18.28 -30.28
C VAL A 115 -3.20 18.32 -29.56
N LEU A 116 -2.71 17.17 -29.08
CA LEU A 116 -1.50 17.05 -28.26
C LEU A 116 -0.22 17.16 -29.10
N ARG A 117 0.70 18.01 -28.64
CA ARG A 117 2.04 18.16 -29.20
C ARG A 117 2.99 18.72 -28.15
N VAL A 118 4.27 18.42 -28.27
CA VAL A 118 5.31 19.12 -27.49
C VAL A 118 5.24 20.61 -27.83
N GLY A 119 5.35 21.46 -26.82
CA GLY A 119 5.14 22.91 -26.95
C GLY A 119 3.68 23.35 -26.90
N LEU A 120 2.72 22.43 -26.72
CA LEU A 120 1.32 22.82 -26.55
C LEU A 120 1.16 23.70 -25.30
N ARG A 121 0.48 24.82 -25.47
CA ARG A 121 0.11 25.73 -24.39
C ARG A 121 -1.12 25.22 -23.64
N VAL A 122 -0.98 25.14 -22.33
CA VAL A 122 -2.01 24.62 -21.43
C VAL A 122 -2.20 25.53 -20.23
N THR A 123 -3.40 25.54 -19.68
CA THR A 123 -3.72 26.27 -18.45
C THR A 123 -4.21 25.30 -17.38
N ALA A 124 -3.76 25.53 -16.15
CA ALA A 124 -4.18 24.79 -14.98
C ALA A 124 -5.66 25.03 -14.67
N ARG A 125 -6.31 23.98 -14.20
CA ARG A 125 -7.66 23.95 -13.66
C ARG A 125 -7.66 23.09 -12.40
N PHE A 126 -8.62 23.37 -11.53
CA PHE A 126 -8.74 22.71 -10.23
C PHE A 126 -10.14 22.16 -10.09
N ARG A 127 -10.27 20.91 -9.64
CA ARG A 127 -11.58 20.32 -9.37
C ARG A 127 -12.21 21.01 -8.15
N PRO A 128 -13.43 21.55 -8.25
CA PRO A 128 -14.07 22.24 -7.12
C PRO A 128 -14.47 21.29 -5.99
N GLU A 129 -14.83 20.05 -6.34
CA GLU A 129 -15.10 18.96 -5.41
C GLU A 129 -14.09 17.84 -5.69
N GLY A 130 -13.05 17.77 -4.87
CA GLY A 130 -11.86 16.96 -5.12
C GLY A 130 -11.32 16.25 -3.88
N PHE A 131 -10.13 15.66 -4.03
CA PHE A 131 -9.44 14.89 -2.99
C PHE A 131 -8.74 15.76 -1.94
N GLY A 132 -8.58 17.06 -2.21
CA GLY A 132 -7.77 17.98 -1.41
C GLY A 132 -6.27 17.81 -1.60
N ASP A 133 -5.84 17.23 -2.73
CA ASP A 133 -4.44 16.95 -3.06
C ASP A 133 -4.12 17.22 -4.54
N VAL A 134 -2.90 16.86 -4.96
CA VAL A 134 -2.40 17.12 -6.33
C VAL A 134 -3.27 16.52 -7.44
N ARG A 135 -4.12 15.53 -7.16
CA ARG A 135 -5.05 14.93 -8.13
C ARG A 135 -6.19 15.88 -8.54
N ASP A 136 -6.38 16.96 -7.80
CA ASP A 136 -7.37 17.99 -8.14
C ASP A 136 -6.86 18.95 -9.21
N LEU A 137 -5.54 19.00 -9.41
CA LEU A 137 -4.89 19.76 -10.48
C LEU A 137 -4.96 18.97 -11.79
N TYR A 138 -5.48 19.62 -12.82
CA TYR A 138 -5.41 19.14 -14.20
C TYR A 138 -5.18 20.32 -15.14
N PHE A 139 -4.82 20.03 -16.38
CA PHE A 139 -4.59 21.03 -17.41
C PHE A 139 -5.55 20.83 -18.58
N VAL A 140 -5.84 21.91 -19.28
CA VAL A 140 -6.57 21.92 -20.55
C VAL A 140 -5.82 22.77 -21.57
N PRO A 141 -5.93 22.50 -22.88
CA PRO A 141 -5.37 23.38 -23.90
C PRO A 141 -5.89 24.81 -23.76
N GLU A 142 -5.00 25.81 -23.81
CA GLU A 142 -5.41 27.23 -23.69
C GLU A 142 -6.42 27.63 -24.77
N ALA A 143 -6.30 27.06 -25.98
CA ALA A 143 -7.19 27.33 -27.10
C ALA A 143 -8.65 26.92 -26.87
N THR A 144 -8.90 26.00 -25.93
CA THR A 144 -10.24 25.50 -25.60
C THR A 144 -10.66 25.89 -24.19
N ALA A 145 -9.86 26.71 -23.51
CA ALA A 145 -10.07 27.03 -22.12
C ALA A 145 -11.03 28.22 -21.99
N ASP A 146 -12.13 28.05 -21.26
CA ASP A 146 -12.99 29.18 -20.88
C ASP A 146 -12.20 30.16 -19.99
N GLU A 147 -12.45 31.46 -20.14
CA GLU A 147 -11.90 32.47 -19.22
C GLU A 147 -12.52 32.28 -17.83
N VAL A 148 -11.76 31.64 -16.94
CA VAL A 148 -12.09 31.51 -15.53
C VAL A 148 -11.16 32.45 -14.77
N PRO A 149 -11.67 33.53 -14.14
CA PRO A 149 -10.87 34.39 -13.29
C PRO A 149 -10.17 33.55 -12.22
N ALA A 150 -8.89 33.83 -11.98
CA ALA A 150 -8.18 33.21 -10.87
C ALA A 150 -8.94 33.55 -9.57
N PRO A 151 -9.28 32.56 -8.73
CA PRO A 151 -9.98 32.84 -7.49
C PRO A 151 -9.15 33.76 -6.59
N GLU A 152 -9.81 34.64 -5.84
CA GLU A 152 -9.14 35.46 -4.84
C GLU A 152 -8.46 34.56 -3.81
N TYR A 153 -7.17 34.80 -3.58
CA TYR A 153 -6.38 34.00 -2.68
C TYR A 153 -6.48 34.50 -1.25
N THR A 154 -7.11 33.70 -0.40
CA THR A 154 -6.93 33.80 1.04
C THR A 154 -6.18 32.57 1.52
N PRO A 155 -4.93 32.69 2.02
CA PRO A 155 -4.23 31.56 2.61
C PRO A 155 -5.08 30.91 3.70
N GLY A 156 -5.48 29.66 3.48
CA GLY A 156 -6.07 28.82 4.51
C GLY A 156 -5.00 28.30 5.49
N PRO A 157 -5.41 27.67 6.61
CA PRO A 157 -4.46 26.97 7.47
C PRO A 157 -3.71 25.90 6.66
N PRO A 158 -2.41 25.65 6.95
CA PRO A 158 -1.65 24.64 6.25
C PRO A 158 -2.27 23.26 6.45
N VAL A 159 -2.23 22.43 5.39
CA VAL A 159 -2.58 21.01 5.51
C VAL A 159 -1.47 20.34 6.32
N THR A 160 -1.78 19.68 7.44
CA THR A 160 -0.77 19.09 8.34
C THR A 160 -0.56 17.59 8.12
N GLU A 161 -1.56 16.90 7.60
CA GLU A 161 -1.54 15.47 7.32
C GLU A 161 -2.21 15.21 5.95
N ILE A 162 -1.62 14.30 5.18
CA ILE A 162 -2.25 13.70 3.99
C ILE A 162 -2.24 12.18 4.11
N ILE A 163 -3.23 11.53 3.48
CA ILE A 163 -3.26 10.08 3.33
C ILE A 163 -2.87 9.76 1.90
N THR A 164 -1.79 9.00 1.72
CA THR A 164 -1.44 8.42 0.42
C THR A 164 -1.99 7.00 0.36
N PRO A 165 -3.12 6.76 -0.35
CA PRO A 165 -3.69 5.43 -0.44
C PRO A 165 -2.79 4.56 -1.32
N LEU A 166 -2.17 3.54 -0.72
CA LEU A 166 -1.52 2.46 -1.44
C LEU A 166 -2.35 1.20 -1.24
N SER A 167 -2.91 0.68 -2.33
CA SER A 167 -3.64 -0.59 -2.30
C SER A 167 -3.26 -1.48 -3.47
N LEU A 168 -3.22 -2.79 -3.24
CA LEU A 168 -3.01 -3.82 -4.24
C LEU A 168 -4.06 -4.90 -4.06
N SER A 169 -4.86 -5.15 -5.11
CA SER A 169 -5.84 -6.24 -5.12
C SER A 169 -5.35 -7.38 -5.99
N PHE A 170 -5.36 -8.60 -5.46
CA PHE A 170 -4.95 -9.80 -6.19
C PHE A 170 -5.68 -11.05 -5.68
N GLU A 171 -5.84 -12.03 -6.56
CA GLU A 171 -6.36 -13.34 -6.17
C GLU A 171 -5.22 -14.22 -5.64
N VAL A 172 -5.40 -14.77 -4.44
CA VAL A 172 -4.51 -15.79 -3.89
C VAL A 172 -5.10 -17.16 -4.18
N VAL A 173 -4.30 -18.03 -4.80
CA VAL A 173 -4.62 -19.44 -5.01
C VAL A 173 -3.80 -20.27 -4.04
N ALA A 174 -4.47 -21.03 -3.17
CA ALA A 174 -3.78 -21.83 -2.15
C ALA A 174 -3.00 -23.01 -2.75
N GLY A 175 -3.35 -23.45 -3.96
CA GLY A 175 -2.85 -24.69 -4.56
C GLY A 175 -3.42 -25.93 -3.86
N GLU A 176 -3.20 -27.12 -4.43
CA GLU A 176 -3.84 -28.35 -3.94
C GLU A 176 -3.53 -28.67 -2.47
N ARG A 177 -2.25 -28.67 -2.07
CA ARG A 177 -1.82 -29.13 -0.74
C ARG A 177 -2.33 -28.24 0.39
N LEU A 178 -2.17 -26.93 0.26
CA LEU A 178 -2.69 -25.99 1.24
C LEU A 178 -4.23 -26.02 1.24
N SER A 179 -4.87 -26.19 0.08
CA SER A 179 -6.33 -26.33 0.03
C SER A 179 -6.88 -27.54 0.79
N ARG A 180 -6.15 -28.66 0.84
CA ARG A 180 -6.55 -29.82 1.65
C ARG A 180 -6.32 -29.55 3.15
N PHE A 181 -5.16 -29.00 3.52
CA PHE A 181 -4.86 -28.58 4.89
C PHE A 181 -5.90 -27.60 5.45
N LEU A 182 -6.24 -26.55 4.69
CA LEU A 182 -7.24 -25.56 5.11
C LEU A 182 -8.62 -26.19 5.32
N ARG A 183 -8.98 -27.23 4.54
CA ARG A 183 -10.21 -28.00 4.77
C ARG A 183 -10.11 -28.90 6.01
N ALA A 184 -8.96 -29.51 6.25
CA ALA A 184 -8.71 -30.28 7.47
C ALA A 184 -8.84 -29.41 8.73
N LEU A 185 -8.40 -28.14 8.69
CA LEU A 185 -8.62 -27.19 9.79
C LEU A 185 -10.11 -26.94 10.07
N MET A 186 -10.95 -26.89 9.03
CA MET A 186 -12.41 -26.76 9.21
C MET A 186 -13.02 -27.97 9.95
N GLU A 187 -12.36 -29.13 9.84
CA GLU A 187 -12.71 -30.37 10.53
C GLU A 187 -11.96 -30.55 11.87
N ARG A 188 -11.25 -29.51 12.34
CA ARG A 188 -10.44 -29.54 13.56
C ARG A 188 -9.33 -30.60 13.54
N ARG A 189 -8.66 -30.72 12.40
CA ARG A 189 -7.54 -31.65 12.21
C ARG A 189 -6.32 -30.89 11.68
N PHE A 190 -5.16 -31.17 12.26
CA PHE A 190 -3.89 -30.80 11.63
C PHE A 190 -3.44 -31.90 10.68
N THR A 191 -3.03 -31.51 9.49
CA THR A 191 -2.38 -32.39 8.53
C THR A 191 -1.02 -31.83 8.12
N GLY A 192 -0.15 -32.71 7.65
CA GLY A 192 1.15 -32.37 7.12
C GLY A 192 1.51 -33.21 5.91
N ALA A 193 2.67 -32.92 5.33
CA ALA A 193 3.24 -33.69 4.23
C ALA A 193 4.72 -33.98 4.51
N ARG A 194 5.16 -35.21 4.26
CA ARG A 194 6.54 -35.68 4.48
C ARG A 194 7.34 -35.65 3.19
N CYS A 195 8.62 -35.29 3.31
CA CYS A 195 9.58 -35.42 2.23
C CYS A 195 10.08 -36.86 2.12
N GLY A 196 9.94 -37.48 0.95
CA GLY A 196 10.46 -38.85 0.73
C GLY A 196 12.00 -38.97 0.79
N ARG A 197 12.74 -37.85 0.78
CA ARG A 197 14.21 -37.84 0.82
C ARG A 197 14.79 -37.59 2.22
N CYS A 198 14.39 -36.48 2.85
CA CYS A 198 14.92 -36.10 4.15
C CYS A 198 13.99 -36.48 5.31
N GLU A 199 12.84 -37.07 5.00
CA GLU A 199 11.89 -37.61 5.97
C GLU A 199 11.25 -36.57 6.92
N LYS A 200 11.54 -35.29 6.72
CA LYS A 200 10.92 -34.19 7.46
C LYS A 200 9.46 -34.01 7.06
N THR A 201 8.64 -33.67 8.04
CA THR A 201 7.20 -33.46 7.93
C THR A 201 6.86 -31.99 8.16
N TYR A 202 6.10 -31.41 7.23
CA TYR A 202 5.78 -29.98 7.23
C TYR A 202 4.28 -29.74 7.42
N THR A 203 3.95 -28.82 8.32
CA THR A 203 2.60 -28.30 8.52
C THR A 203 2.67 -26.78 8.71
N PRO A 204 1.90 -25.97 7.97
CA PRO A 204 1.09 -26.32 6.80
C PRO A 204 1.92 -26.88 5.63
N PRO A 205 1.41 -27.86 4.86
CA PRO A 205 2.12 -28.38 3.70
C PRO A 205 2.10 -27.38 2.54
N ARG A 206 3.27 -27.10 1.96
CA ARG A 206 3.45 -26.17 0.81
C ARG A 206 3.62 -26.89 -0.54
N GLY A 207 3.63 -28.22 -0.53
CA GLY A 207 3.81 -29.07 -1.72
C GLY A 207 5.26 -29.33 -2.13
N ALA A 208 6.22 -28.61 -1.57
CA ALA A 208 7.64 -28.86 -1.76
C ALA A 208 8.40 -28.77 -0.43
N CYS A 209 9.42 -29.61 -0.29
CA CYS A 209 10.34 -29.60 0.84
C CYS A 209 11.29 -28.40 0.71
N PRO A 210 11.30 -27.43 1.65
CA PRO A 210 12.19 -26.27 1.58
C PRO A 210 13.67 -26.62 1.69
N THR A 211 14.00 -27.78 2.27
CA THR A 211 15.40 -28.24 2.39
C THR A 211 15.89 -28.93 1.11
N CYS A 212 15.04 -29.74 0.46
CA CYS A 212 15.45 -30.59 -0.67
C CYS A 212 15.03 -30.04 -2.03
N GLY A 213 14.08 -29.11 -2.09
CA GLY A 213 13.45 -28.64 -3.33
C GLY A 213 12.56 -29.67 -4.03
N LEU A 214 12.33 -30.83 -3.41
CA LEU A 214 11.54 -31.93 -3.98
C LEU A 214 10.08 -31.87 -3.53
N PRO A 215 9.13 -32.38 -4.32
CA PRO A 215 7.75 -32.55 -3.90
C PRO A 215 7.65 -33.35 -2.59
N THR A 216 6.77 -32.90 -1.68
CA THR A 216 6.36 -33.73 -0.55
C THR A 216 5.31 -34.74 -0.99
N ASP A 217 5.09 -35.78 -0.20
CA ASP A 217 4.07 -36.79 -0.46
C ASP A 217 2.66 -36.21 -0.73
N GLU A 218 1.85 -37.03 -1.42
CA GLU A 218 0.45 -36.75 -1.70
C GLU A 218 -0.49 -37.10 -0.55
N ALA A 219 -0.07 -38.02 0.32
CA ALA A 219 -0.84 -38.45 1.46
C ALA A 219 -0.82 -37.37 2.56
N GLU A 220 -2.00 -37.04 3.10
CA GLU A 220 -2.08 -36.17 4.27
C GLU A 220 -1.72 -36.96 5.52
N LEU A 221 -0.61 -36.59 6.15
CA LEU A 221 -0.21 -37.19 7.42
C LEU A 221 -0.93 -36.50 8.58
N PRO A 222 -1.54 -37.25 9.51
CA PRO A 222 -2.13 -36.66 10.70
C PRO A 222 -1.04 -36.06 11.60
N ILE A 223 -1.26 -34.85 12.07
CA ILE A 223 -0.38 -34.16 13.03
C ILE A 223 -1.15 -33.99 14.35
N ALA A 224 -0.46 -34.17 15.47
CA ALA A 224 -1.10 -34.04 16.77
C ALA A 224 -1.54 -32.61 17.07
N GLU A 225 -2.60 -32.47 17.86
CA GLU A 225 -3.05 -31.17 18.40
C GLU A 225 -2.19 -30.69 19.58
N THR A 226 -1.24 -31.50 20.03
CA THR A 226 -0.31 -31.16 21.10
C THR A 226 1.05 -30.76 20.53
N GLY A 227 1.73 -29.86 21.21
CA GLY A 227 3.04 -29.38 20.79
C GLY A 227 3.85 -28.77 21.92
N THR A 228 5.08 -28.36 21.58
CA THR A 228 6.01 -27.70 22.49
C THR A 228 6.25 -26.27 22.05
N VAL A 229 6.19 -25.32 22.98
CA VAL A 229 6.67 -23.95 22.76
C VAL A 229 8.18 -23.99 22.58
N THR A 230 8.66 -23.69 21.38
CA THR A 230 10.10 -23.67 21.07
C THR A 230 10.72 -22.30 21.34
N THR A 231 9.99 -21.22 21.10
CA THR A 231 10.33 -19.84 21.46
C THR A 231 9.07 -18.99 21.51
N PHE A 232 9.10 -17.84 22.18
CA PHE A 232 7.95 -16.94 22.30
C PHE A 232 8.38 -15.49 22.52
N CYS A 233 7.46 -14.56 22.28
CA CYS A 233 7.56 -13.16 22.66
C CYS A 233 6.28 -12.70 23.37
N VAL A 234 6.44 -11.78 24.32
CA VAL A 234 5.31 -11.12 24.99
C VAL A 234 5.12 -9.75 24.35
N ILE A 235 3.96 -9.52 23.74
CA ILE A 235 3.61 -8.25 23.12
C ILE A 235 2.97 -7.39 24.21
N ASN A 236 3.63 -6.30 24.59
CA ASN A 236 3.18 -5.41 25.69
C ASN A 236 2.68 -4.05 25.21
N ILE A 237 3.06 -3.63 24.00
CA ILE A 237 2.78 -2.29 23.49
C ILE A 237 1.72 -2.39 22.39
N PRO A 238 0.63 -1.60 22.47
CA PRO A 238 -0.37 -1.58 21.42
C PRO A 238 0.14 -0.89 20.16
N PHE A 239 -0.37 -1.29 19.00
CA PHE A 239 -0.14 -0.59 17.74
C PHE A 239 -1.46 -0.38 16.97
N GLU A 240 -1.48 0.59 16.06
CA GLU A 240 -2.69 0.92 15.29
C GLU A 240 -3.14 -0.28 14.43
N GLY A 241 -4.44 -0.62 14.50
CA GLY A 241 -5.02 -1.75 13.75
C GLY A 241 -4.83 -3.13 14.41
N GLN A 242 -4.26 -3.20 15.62
CA GLN A 242 -4.11 -4.46 16.35
C GLN A 242 -5.46 -5.00 16.85
N ALA A 243 -5.74 -6.28 16.57
CA ALA A 243 -6.99 -6.94 16.99
C ALA A 243 -6.97 -7.45 18.44
N LEU A 244 -5.78 -7.74 18.99
CA LEU A 244 -5.61 -8.29 20.34
C LEU A 244 -5.12 -7.22 21.30
N THR A 245 -5.74 -7.16 22.49
CA THR A 245 -5.31 -6.27 23.57
C THR A 245 -4.05 -6.82 24.25
N PRO A 246 -2.94 -6.07 24.31
CA PRO A 246 -1.78 -6.44 25.13
C PRO A 246 -2.11 -6.53 26.64
N PRO A 247 -1.40 -7.38 27.42
CA PRO A 247 -0.33 -8.27 26.99
C PRO A 247 -0.84 -9.61 26.47
N TYR A 248 -0.26 -10.11 25.37
CA TYR A 248 -0.48 -11.47 24.87
C TYR A 248 0.83 -12.12 24.39
N VAL A 249 0.80 -13.43 24.17
CA VAL A 249 1.97 -14.21 23.77
C VAL A 249 1.83 -14.74 22.35
N GLY A 250 2.78 -14.39 21.50
CA GLY A 250 3.02 -15.08 20.22
C GLY A 250 4.17 -16.09 20.38
N ALA A 251 4.00 -17.31 19.89
CA ALA A 251 4.96 -18.38 20.06
C ALA A 251 5.19 -19.18 18.78
N ALA A 252 6.39 -19.74 18.64
CA ALA A 252 6.67 -20.80 17.70
C ALA A 252 6.40 -22.15 18.39
N ILE A 253 5.38 -22.89 17.92
CA ILE A 253 4.91 -24.15 18.50
C ILE A 253 5.27 -25.29 17.57
N LEU A 254 6.10 -26.22 18.04
CA LEU A 254 6.39 -27.47 17.32
C LEU A 254 5.33 -28.50 17.70
N LEU A 255 4.40 -28.77 16.79
CA LEU A 255 3.39 -29.82 16.96
C LEU A 255 4.02 -31.21 16.90
N ASP A 256 3.51 -32.16 17.68
CA ASP A 256 4.03 -33.51 17.66
C ASP A 256 3.72 -34.17 16.30
N GLY A 257 4.77 -34.68 15.65
CA GLY A 257 4.70 -35.22 14.29
C GLY A 257 5.13 -34.24 13.19
N ALA A 258 5.48 -32.99 13.53
CA ALA A 258 6.05 -32.01 12.61
C ALA A 258 7.54 -31.75 12.90
N ASP A 259 8.26 -31.27 11.88
CA ASP A 259 9.69 -30.92 11.97
C ASP A 259 9.95 -29.41 11.90
N VAL A 260 8.89 -28.60 11.78
CA VAL A 260 8.95 -27.13 11.72
C VAL A 260 7.83 -26.56 12.59
N PRO A 261 8.10 -25.54 13.41
CA PRO A 261 7.08 -24.93 14.24
C PRO A 261 6.10 -24.09 13.41
N ILE A 262 4.85 -24.03 13.88
CA ILE A 262 3.88 -23.02 13.47
C ILE A 262 4.01 -21.79 14.37
N PHE A 263 3.76 -20.59 13.83
CA PHE A 263 3.63 -19.40 14.65
C PHE A 263 2.18 -19.22 15.06
N HIS A 264 1.91 -19.19 16.36
CA HIS A 264 0.55 -19.02 16.86
C HIS A 264 0.50 -18.41 18.27
N LEU A 265 -0.71 -18.12 18.74
CA LEU A 265 -0.95 -17.55 20.07
C LEU A 265 -0.91 -18.62 21.17
N VAL A 266 -0.44 -18.25 22.36
CA VAL A 266 -0.53 -19.07 23.58
C VAL A 266 -1.40 -18.33 24.59
N GLY A 267 -2.44 -19.01 25.06
CA GLY A 267 -3.37 -18.49 26.07
C GLY A 267 -3.65 -19.50 27.19
N GLY A 268 -4.61 -19.17 28.06
CA GLY A 268 -5.02 -20.02 29.19
C GLY A 268 -4.14 -19.91 30.44
N VAL A 269 -3.03 -19.17 30.37
CA VAL A 269 -2.17 -18.80 31.50
C VAL A 269 -1.73 -17.34 31.37
N PRO A 270 -1.33 -16.67 32.46
CA PRO A 270 -0.73 -15.35 32.38
C PRO A 270 0.51 -15.34 31.45
N PRO A 271 0.76 -14.27 30.67
CA PRO A 271 1.94 -14.19 29.80
C PRO A 271 3.28 -14.41 30.52
N THR A 272 3.36 -14.04 31.80
CA THR A 272 4.53 -14.23 32.67
C THR A 272 4.83 -15.69 33.01
N GLU A 273 3.87 -16.59 32.79
CA GLU A 273 4.02 -18.01 33.09
C GLU A 273 4.40 -18.85 31.87
N VAL A 274 4.38 -18.28 30.67
CA VAL A 274 4.77 -18.98 29.43
C VAL A 274 6.29 -19.21 29.39
N ARG A 275 6.71 -20.43 29.02
CA ARG A 275 8.12 -20.83 29.00
C ARG A 275 8.45 -21.63 27.74
N MET A 276 9.69 -21.53 27.28
CA MET A 276 10.24 -22.49 26.30
C MET A 276 10.22 -23.90 26.90
N GLY A 277 9.89 -24.90 26.08
CA GLY A 277 9.70 -26.29 26.51
C GLY A 277 8.31 -26.60 27.09
N GLN A 278 7.45 -25.60 27.29
CA GLN A 278 6.09 -25.81 27.77
C GLN A 278 5.25 -26.59 26.77
N ARG A 279 4.49 -27.56 27.27
CA ARG A 279 3.53 -28.34 26.49
C ARG A 279 2.21 -27.58 26.34
N VAL A 280 1.71 -27.53 25.12
CA VAL A 280 0.48 -26.84 24.75
C VAL A 280 -0.42 -27.78 23.93
N ARG A 281 -1.71 -27.44 23.89
CA ARG A 281 -2.72 -28.11 23.05
C ARG A 281 -3.53 -27.06 22.31
N ALA A 282 -3.84 -27.31 21.05
CA ALA A 282 -4.70 -26.47 20.23
C ALA A 282 -6.09 -26.28 20.86
N ARG A 283 -6.68 -25.09 20.68
CA ARG A 283 -8.02 -24.78 21.21
C ARG A 283 -8.86 -24.12 20.12
N TRP A 284 -9.53 -24.95 19.36
CA TRP A 284 -10.41 -24.54 18.27
C TRP A 284 -11.47 -23.53 18.69
N GLY A 285 -11.62 -22.48 17.88
CA GLY A 285 -12.67 -21.49 18.01
C GLY A 285 -14.07 -22.06 17.79
N PRO A 286 -15.12 -21.27 18.02
CA PRO A 286 -16.50 -21.72 17.84
C PRO A 286 -16.91 -21.84 16.36
N ILE A 287 -16.35 -21.00 15.48
CA ILE A 287 -16.75 -20.91 14.06
C ILE A 287 -15.57 -21.33 13.16
N PRO A 288 -15.63 -22.50 12.50
CA PRO A 288 -14.58 -22.95 11.60
C PRO A 288 -14.33 -21.95 10.47
N ILE A 289 -13.08 -21.51 10.36
CA ILE A 289 -12.59 -20.75 9.21
C ILE A 289 -11.38 -21.49 8.61
N PRO A 290 -11.15 -21.42 7.29
CA PRO A 290 -10.01 -22.03 6.64
C PRO A 290 -8.74 -21.19 6.90
N SER A 291 -8.36 -21.05 8.16
CA SER A 291 -7.22 -20.27 8.64
C SER A 291 -6.72 -20.84 9.98
N LEU A 292 -5.42 -20.69 10.25
CA LEU A 292 -4.87 -20.97 11.58
C LEU A 292 -5.39 -20.00 12.64
N GLU A 293 -5.98 -18.86 12.26
CA GLU A 293 -6.72 -17.99 13.19
C GLU A 293 -7.89 -18.70 13.87
N TYR A 294 -8.36 -19.83 13.31
CA TYR A 294 -9.39 -20.67 13.92
C TYR A 294 -8.90 -21.48 15.13
N VAL A 295 -7.59 -21.64 15.29
CA VAL A 295 -6.93 -22.61 16.20
C VAL A 295 -6.62 -22.01 17.57
#